data_AF-A0A9X4QNY8-F1
#
_entry.id   AF-A0A9X4QNY8-F1
#
_cell.length_a   1.000
_cell.length_b   1.000
_cell.length_c   1.000
_cell.angle_alpha   90.00
_cell.angle_beta   90.00
_cell.angle_gamma   90.00
#
_symmetry.space_group_name_H-M   'P 1'
#
loop_
_entity.id
_entity.type
_entity.pdbx_description
1 polymer ?
#
loop_
_entity_poly.entity_id
_entity_poly.type
_entity_poly.pdbx_seq_one_letter_code
_entity_poly.pdbx_strand_id
1 'polypeptide(L)' 'MMKQYAIDLAKKLYREHDRSYFVVQEEGSDSYRVVDKAEKEEKQLNRYVVFSIEVE' A
#
# COMPACT_ATOMS: atom_id res chain seq x y z
N MET A 1 8.14 -2.31 9.34
CA MET A 1 8.31 -3.19 8.15
C MET A 1 9.21 -2.47 7.17
N MET A 2 10.15 -3.13 6.46
CA MET A 2 10.99 -2.44 5.46
C MET A 2 10.21 -2.12 4.17
N LYS A 3 10.54 -1.01 3.51
CA LYS A 3 9.89 -0.56 2.27
C LYS A 3 9.80 -1.65 1.20
N GLN A 4 10.92 -2.32 0.92
CA GLN A 4 10.99 -3.35 -0.11
C GLN A 4 10.05 -4.52 0.19
N TYR A 5 10.02 -4.97 1.45
CA TYR A 5 9.12 -6.03 1.88
C TYR A 5 7.64 -5.65 1.72
N ALA A 6 7.26 -4.40 2.04
CA ALA A 6 5.89 -3.93 1.85
C ALA A 6 5.49 -3.88 0.37
N ILE A 7 6.41 -3.53 -0.53
CA ILE A 7 6.19 -3.56 -1.98
C ILE A 7 6.00 -5.00 -2.47
N ASP A 8 6.86 -5.92 -2.02
CA ASP A 8 6.75 -7.33 -2.42
C ASP A 8 5.47 -7.98 -1.90
N LEU A 9 5.03 -7.60 -0.70
CA LEU A 9 3.73 -8.01 -0.15
C LEU A 9 2.56 -7.44 -0.97
N ALA A 10 2.58 -6.15 -1.34
CA ALA A 10 1.55 -5.55 -2.17
C ALA A 10 1.43 -6.26 -3.54
N LYS A 11 2.57 -6.61 -4.17
CA LYS A 11 2.59 -7.40 -5.42
C LYS A 11 2.01 -8.80 -5.23
N LYS A 12 2.31 -9.46 -4.11
CA LYS A 12 1.76 -10.78 -3.80
C LYS A 12 0.24 -10.71 -3.65
N LEU A 13 -0.26 -9.78 -2.84
CA LEU A 13 -1.69 -9.58 -2.62
C LEU A 13 -2.43 -9.23 -3.91
N TYR A 14 -1.84 -8.38 -4.75
CA TYR A 14 -2.37 -8.08 -6.08
C TYR A 14 -2.54 -9.35 -6.92
N ARG A 15 -1.53 -10.22 -6.99
CA ARG A 15 -1.60 -11.47 -7.76
C ARG A 15 -2.62 -12.46 -7.21
N GLU A 16 -2.86 -12.45 -5.90
CA GLU A 16 -3.78 -13.38 -5.24
C GLU A 16 -5.24 -12.93 -5.32
N HIS A 17 -5.49 -11.62 -5.33
CA HIS A 17 -6.84 -11.08 -5.17
C HIS A 17 -7.32 -10.20 -6.33
N ASP A 18 -6.45 -9.84 -7.27
CA ASP A 18 -6.74 -8.97 -8.41
C ASP A 18 -7.40 -7.64 -7.99
N ARG A 19 -6.83 -7.03 -6.94
CA ARG A 19 -7.31 -5.79 -6.33
C ARG A 19 -6.21 -4.74 -6.25
N SER A 20 -6.63 -3.48 -6.14
CA SER A 20 -5.70 -2.36 -5.99
C SER A 20 -5.12 -2.32 -4.56
N TYR A 21 -3.79 -2.29 -4.46
CA TYR A 21 -3.05 -2.19 -3.21
C TYR A 21 -2.06 -1.04 -3.23
N PHE A 22 -1.89 -0.41 -2.08
CA PHE A 22 -1.08 0.78 -1.89
C PHE A 22 -0.12 0.57 -0.71
N VAL A 23 1.13 0.93 -0.89
CA VAL A 23 2.10 0.98 0.20
C VAL A 23 2.15 2.41 0.70
N VAL A 24 1.88 2.60 1.99
CA VAL A 24 1.94 3.90 2.65
C VAL A 24 3.03 3.92 3.71
N GLN A 25 3.70 5.05 3.85
CA GLN A 25 4.65 5.31 4.93
C GLN A 25 3.90 5.93 6.11
N GLU A 26 4.10 5.41 7.31
CA GLU A 26 3.51 5.99 8.53
C GLU A 26 4.17 7.35 8.84
N GLU A 27 3.37 8.38 9.14
CA GLU A 27 3.90 9.70 9.46
C GLU A 27 4.78 9.66 10.71
N GLY A 28 6.00 10.19 10.61
CA GLY A 28 6.96 10.19 11.71
C GLY A 28 7.62 8.84 11.99
N SER A 29 7.44 7.84 11.12
CA SER A 29 8.08 6.52 11.24
C SER A 29 8.77 6.09 9.95
N ASP A 30 9.81 5.26 10.06
CA ASP A 30 10.39 4.52 8.93
C ASP A 30 9.63 3.21 8.65
N SER A 31 8.36 3.16 9.06
CA SER A 31 7.49 2.01 8.91
C SER A 31 6.59 2.17 7.71
N TYR A 32 6.42 1.08 6.97
CA TYR A 32 5.56 1.00 5.81
C TYR A 32 4.46 -0.03 6.07
N ARG A 33 3.27 0.24 5.53
CA ARG A 33 2.15 -0.71 5.54
C ARG A 33 1.49 -0.80 4.18
N VAL A 34 0.84 -1.93 3.93
CA VAL A 34 0.03 -2.15 2.72
C VAL A 34 -1.43 -1.94 3.07
N VAL A 35 -2.13 -1.15 2.27
CA VAL A 35 -3.57 -0.88 2.41
C VAL A 35 -4.26 -1.10 1.06
N ASP A 36 -5.52 -1.50 1.08
CA ASP A 36 -6.34 -1.55 -0.13
C ASP A 36 -6.92 -0.16 -0.47
N LYS A 37 -7.60 -0.07 -1.61
CA LYS A 37 -8.20 1.17 -2.11
C LYS A 37 -9.22 1.77 -1.13
N ALA A 38 -10.08 0.95 -0.54
CA ALA A 38 -11.12 1.44 0.36
C ALA A 38 -10.49 2.04 1.62
N GLU A 39 -9.50 1.38 2.20
CA GLU A 39 -8.79 1.92 3.37
C GLU A 39 -7.99 3.19 3.02
N LYS A 40 -7.38 3.27 1.83
CA LYS A 40 -6.69 4.48 1.36
C LYS A 40 -7.62 5.68 1.29
N GLU A 41 -8.82 5.49 0.74
CA GLU A 41 -9.83 6.54 0.56
C GLU A 41 -10.45 6.97 1.89
N GLU A 42 -10.81 6.00 2.74
CA GLU A 42 -11.37 6.27 4.08
C GLU A 42 -10.42 7.11 4.94
N LYS A 43 -9.13 6.76 4.95
CA LYS A 43 -8.11 7.40 5.79
C LYS A 43 -7.36 8.53 5.09
N GLN A 44 -7.75 8.89 3.86
CA GLN A 44 -7.15 9.96 3.05
C GLN A 44 -5.61 9.85 2.93
N LEU A 45 -5.09 8.63 2.77
CA LEU A 45 -3.66 8.34 2.89
C LEU A 45 -2.83 8.71 1.64
N ASN A 46 -3.42 9.37 0.65
CA ASN A 46 -2.78 9.71 -0.63
C ASN A 46 -1.42 10.39 -0.46
N ARG A 47 -1.28 11.25 0.56
CA ARG A 47 -0.04 11.99 0.84
C ARG A 47 1.12 11.10 1.28
N TYR A 48 0.83 9.90 1.77
CA TYR A 48 1.82 8.98 2.32
C TYR A 48 2.07 7.76 1.44
N VAL A 49 1.42 7.68 0.27
CA VAL A 49 1.61 6.58 -0.67
C VAL A 49 3.01 6.65 -1.29
N VAL A 50 3.76 5.58 -1.17
CA VAL A 50 5.11 5.44 -1.75
C VAL A 50 5.17 4.45 -2.92
N PHE A 51 4.13 3.63 -3.09
CA PHE A 51 3.98 2.68 -4.19
C PHE A 51 2.51 2.28 -4.34
N SER A 52 2.02 2.09 -5.57
CA SER A 52 0.67 1.60 -5.86
C SER A 52 0.69 0.54 -6.97
N ILE A 53 -0.26 -0.39 -6.89
CA ILE A 53 -0.66 -1.26 -7.99
C ILE A 53 -2.17 -1.17 -8.09
N GLU A 54 -2.65 -0.82 -9.28
CA GLU A 54 -4.05 -0.52 -9.53
C GLU A 54 -4.56 -1.42 -10.64
N VAL A 55 -5.79 -1.92 -10.47
CA VAL A 55 -6.57 -2.59 -11.52
C VAL A 55 -7.53 -1.56 -12.11
N GLU A 56 -7.72 -1.59 -13.44
CA GLU A 56 -8.65 -0.72 -14.18
C GLU A 56 -10.12 -0.96 -13.81
#